data_AF-A0A540N7G5-F1
#
_entry.id   AF-A0A540N7G5-F1
#
_cell.length_a   1.000
_cell.length_b   1.000
_cell.length_c   1.000
_cell.angle_alpha   90.00
_cell.angle_beta   90.00
_cell.angle_gamma   90.00
#
_symmetry.space_group_name_H-M   'P 1'
#
loop_
_entity.id
_entity.type
_entity.pdbx_description
1 polymer ?
#
loop_
_entity_poly.entity_id
_entity_poly.type
_entity_poly.pdbx_seq_one_letter_code
_entity_poly.pdbx_strand_id
1 'polypeptide(L)' 'MCVDPANALQSLRQTWSNVPPSWGKSNDPCGERWDGITCNGPRVTELGLSGMNVKGKIESDIAELSELRSL' A
#
# COMPACT_ATOMS: atom_id res chain seq x y z
N MET A 1 15.49 3.15 -14.34
CA MET A 1 15.28 3.65 -12.96
C MET A 1 14.00 4.49 -13.02
N CYS A 2 12.84 4.11 -12.51
CA CYS A 2 12.45 3.10 -11.53
C CYS A 2 10.98 2.73 -11.81
N VAL A 3 10.64 1.45 -11.90
CA VAL A 3 9.38 0.87 -11.40
C VAL A 3 9.55 -0.64 -11.47
N ASP A 4 10.19 -1.17 -10.44
CA ASP A 4 10.30 -2.59 -10.18
C ASP A 4 8.88 -3.16 -9.95
N PRO A 5 8.48 -4.27 -10.59
CA PRO A 5 7.12 -4.81 -10.58
C PRO A 5 6.72 -5.48 -9.25
N ALA A 6 7.12 -4.91 -8.11
CA ALA A 6 6.88 -5.50 -6.79
C ALA A 6 5.98 -4.58 -5.96
N ASN A 7 4.73 -5.01 -5.85
CA ASN A 7 3.61 -4.46 -5.07
C ASN A 7 2.81 -3.35 -5.75
N ALA A 8 1.56 -3.70 -6.03
CA ALA A 8 0.38 -2.84 -6.06
C ALA A 8 0.44 -1.54 -5.27
N LEU A 9 0.97 -1.60 -4.05
CA LEU A 9 1.09 -0.47 -3.14
C LEU A 9 2.07 0.60 -3.63
N GLN A 10 3.06 0.22 -4.43
CA GLN A 10 3.99 1.12 -5.06
C GLN A 10 3.30 1.98 -6.15
N SER A 11 2.40 1.37 -6.93
CA SER A 11 1.52 2.10 -7.87
C SER A 11 0.60 3.04 -7.10
N LEU A 12 -0.06 2.56 -6.05
CA LEU A 12 -0.95 3.39 -5.23
C LEU A 12 -0.22 4.60 -4.64
N ARG A 13 1.04 4.43 -4.20
CA ARG A 13 1.86 5.52 -3.69
C ARG A 13 2.16 6.61 -4.74
N GLN A 14 2.17 6.27 -6.02
CA GLN A 14 2.29 7.24 -7.12
C GLN A 14 0.95 7.93 -7.43
N THR A 15 -0.17 7.21 -7.32
CA THR A 15 -1.50 7.73 -7.64
C THR A 15 -2.15 8.49 -6.47
N TRP A 16 -1.81 8.13 -5.24
CA TRP A 16 -2.42 8.65 -4.03
C TRP A 16 -1.66 9.86 -3.51
N SER A 17 -2.40 10.92 -3.26
CA SER A 17 -1.91 12.12 -2.60
C SER A 17 -2.18 12.03 -1.10
N ASN A 18 -1.29 12.62 -0.29
CA ASN A 18 -1.37 12.62 1.18
C ASN A 18 -1.10 11.25 1.85
N VAL A 19 -0.26 10.41 1.23
CA VAL A 19 0.22 9.16 1.86
C VAL A 19 1.19 9.44 3.02
N PRO A 20 1.25 8.57 4.03
CA PRO A 20 2.21 8.70 5.13
C PRO A 20 3.65 8.66 4.62
N PRO A 21 4.57 9.40 5.25
CA PRO A 21 5.99 9.35 4.89
C PRO A 21 6.60 7.95 5.07
N SER A 22 6.02 7.11 5.93
CA SER A 22 6.42 5.70 6.12
C SER A 22 6.31 4.87 4.83
N TRP A 23 5.34 5.19 3.96
CA TRP A 23 5.18 4.49 2.69
C TRP A 23 6.33 4.78 1.71
N GLY A 24 7.02 5.91 1.88
CA GLY A 24 8.16 6.31 1.07
C GLY A 24 9.50 5.72 1.51
N LYS A 25 9.58 5.13 2.71
CA LYS A 25 10.86 4.66 3.28
C LYS A 25 11.31 3.30 2.75
N SER A 26 10.37 2.45 2.35
CA SER A 26 10.66 1.10 1.89
C SER A 26 9.74 0.69 0.75
N ASN A 27 10.16 -0.34 0.01
CA ASN A 27 9.34 -1.00 -1.01
C ASN A 27 8.51 -2.16 -0.42
N ASP A 28 8.82 -2.59 0.81
CA ASP A 28 8.16 -3.69 1.50
C ASP A 28 7.18 -3.16 2.57
N PRO A 29 5.86 -3.13 2.27
CA PRO A 29 4.85 -2.62 3.18
C PRO A 29 4.71 -3.50 4.45
N CYS A 30 4.95 -4.81 4.31
CA CYS A 30 4.91 -5.75 5.43
C CYS A 30 6.22 -5.79 6.22
N GLY A 31 7.36 -5.56 5.56
CA GLY A 31 8.67 -5.57 6.20
C GLY A 31 8.86 -4.36 7.11
N GLU A 32 8.57 -3.17 6.58
CA GLU A 32 8.68 -1.91 7.33
C GLU A 32 7.40 -1.47 8.04
N ARG A 33 6.33 -2.28 7.96
CA ARG A 33 5.01 -1.99 8.55
C ARG A 33 4.58 -0.56 8.25
N TRP A 34 4.17 -0.35 7.02
CA TRP A 34 3.61 0.94 6.62
C TRP A 34 2.44 1.32 7.53
N ASP A 35 2.35 2.62 7.78
CA ASP A 35 1.29 3.18 8.61
C ASP A 35 -0.07 2.88 7.96
N GLY A 36 -1.00 2.33 8.74
CA GLY A 36 -2.29 1.89 8.21
C GLY A 36 -2.24 0.60 7.38
N ILE A 37 -1.14 -0.16 7.36
CA ILE A 37 -1.09 -1.46 6.67
C ILE A 37 -0.97 -2.58 7.69
N THR A 38 -1.89 -3.54 7.61
CA THR A 38 -1.82 -4.80 8.35
C THR A 38 -1.43 -5.92 7.39
N CYS A 39 -0.34 -6.59 7.71
CA CYS A 39 0.10 -7.78 7.00
C CYS A 39 -0.04 -9.03 7.85
N ASN A 40 -0.42 -10.11 7.18
CA ASN A 40 -0.34 -11.46 7.71
C ASN A 40 0.83 -12.19 7.02
N GLY A 41 1.99 -12.17 7.65
CA GLY A 41 3.24 -12.66 7.06
C GLY A 41 3.67 -11.77 5.88
N PRO A 42 3.90 -12.33 4.67
CA PRO A 42 4.27 -11.56 3.48
C PRO A 42 3.07 -10.95 2.73
N ARG A 43 1.83 -11.23 3.17
CA ARG A 43 0.61 -10.83 2.46
C ARG A 43 -0.08 -9.69 3.20
N VAL A 44 -0.46 -8.64 2.48
CA VAL A 44 -1.25 -7.52 3.03
C VAL A 44 -2.70 -7.99 3.16
N THR A 45 -3.24 -7.93 4.36
CA THR A 45 -4.62 -8.36 4.66
C THR A 45 -5.56 -7.20 4.94
N GLU A 46 -5.01 -6.09 5.41
CA GLU A 46 -5.80 -4.91 5.76
C GLU A 46 -5.05 -3.63 5.40
N LEU A 47 -5.81 -2.64 4.98
CA LEU A 47 -5.31 -1.31 4.63
C LEU A 47 -6.13 -0.26 5.39
N GLY A 48 -5.87 -0.10 6.68
CA GLY A 48 -6.43 0.94 7.53
C GLY A 48 -5.98 2.35 7.16
N LEU A 49 -6.53 2.90 6.08
CA LEU A 49 -6.30 4.28 5.63
C LEU A 49 -7.37 5.25 6.12
N SER A 50 -8.39 4.71 6.77
CA SER A 50 -9.47 5.47 7.40
C SER A 50 -8.88 6.53 8.33
N GLY A 51 -9.05 7.81 7.97
CA GLY A 51 -8.54 8.95 8.73
C GLY A 51 -7.28 9.61 8.14
N MET A 52 -6.61 8.99 7.16
CA MET A 52 -5.40 9.56 6.54
C MET A 52 -5.71 10.54 5.38
N ASN A 53 -6.99 10.76 5.05
CA ASN A 53 -7.42 11.62 3.94
C ASN A 53 -6.70 11.32 2.61
N VAL A 54 -6.24 10.08 2.45
CA VAL A 54 -5.58 9.63 1.21
C VAL A 54 -6.58 9.76 0.09
N LYS A 55 -6.22 10.55 -0.92
CA LYS A 55 -7.05 10.78 -2.09
C LYS A 55 -6.33 10.19 -3.29
N GLY A 56 -6.98 9.22 -3.91
CA GLY A 56 -6.52 8.66 -5.15
C GLY A 56 -7.44 7.54 -5.61
N LYS A 57 -7.17 7.04 -6.80
CA LYS A 57 -7.94 5.95 -7.37
C LYS A 57 -7.37 4.63 -6.88
N ILE A 58 -8.25 3.69 -6.55
CA ILE A 58 -7.85 2.31 -6.34
C ILE A 58 -7.54 1.75 -7.72
N GLU A 59 -6.26 1.67 -8.06
CA GLU A 59 -5.80 1.06 -9.30
C GLU A 59 -5.97 -0.47 -9.23
N SER A 60 -6.13 -1.08 -10.40
CA SER A 60 -6.29 -2.54 -10.54
C SER A 60 -5.13 -3.33 -9.94
N ASP A 61 -3.96 -2.71 -9.74
CA ASP A 61 -2.82 -3.38 -9.12
C ASP A 61 -3.14 -3.79 -7.68
N ILE A 62 -4.02 -3.09 -6.93
CA ILE A 62 -4.45 -3.57 -5.59
C ILE A 62 -5.12 -4.94 -5.65
N ALA A 63 -5.67 -5.34 -6.81
CA ALA A 63 -6.24 -6.66 -7.00
C ALA A 63 -5.17 -7.77 -6.99
N GLU A 64 -3.88 -7.43 -7.19
CA GLU A 64 -2.78 -8.37 -6.95
C GLU A 64 -2.63 -8.74 -5.47
N LEU A 65 -3.10 -7.87 -4.56
CA LEU A 65 -3.24 -8.18 -3.14
C LEU A 65 -4.46 -9.09 -2.93
N SER A 66 -4.34 -10.33 -3.38
CA SER A 66 -5.38 -11.36 -3.29
C SER A 66 -5.87 -11.65 -1.87
N GLU A 67 -5.09 -11.30 -0.84
CA GLU A 67 -5.49 -11.43 0.57
C GLU A 67 -6.09 -10.18 1.19
N LEU A 68 -6.19 -9.07 0.45
CA LEU A 68 -6.73 -7.84 0.97
C LEU A 68 -8.21 -8.04 1.30
N ARG A 69 -8.56 -7.89 2.58
CA ARG A 69 -9.93 -8.12 3.07
C ARG A 69 -10.65 -6.85 3.48
N SER A 70 -9.91 -5.80 3.87
CA SER A 70 -10.51 -4.56 4.38
C SER A 70 -9.64 -3.33 4.09
N LEU A 71 -10.30 -2.20 3.79
CA LEU A 71 -9.72 -0.92 3.36
C LEU A 71 -10.51 0.27 3.92
#